data_AF-E5F141-F1
#
_entry.id   AF-E5F141-F1
#
_cell.length_a   1.000
_cell.length_b   1.000
_cell.length_c   1.000
_cell.angle_alpha   90.00
_cell.angle_beta   90.00
_cell.angle_gamma   90.00
#
_symmetry.space_group_name_H-M   'P 1'
#
loop_
_entity.id
_entity.type
_entity.pdbx_description
1 polymer ?
#
loop_
_entity_poly.entity_id
_entity_poly.type
_entity_poly.pdbx_seq_one_letter_code
_entity_poly.pdbx_strand_id
1 'polypeptide(L)'
;MARLLGALPPGVRLVAGGTVVLGASSYIFLALAGHGLDTTQVAGVSMLWTLVMSVGYGLFSPVELELNRLVAARDVAGHGPGPAIRRVLLATAAVLAVVLAGVAVAARPIADRFFSGDIGLVAGMGGALVGLAVSSVARGALAGLGRFGSYGLQLGVDGGLRIGLVR
;
A
#
# COMPACT_ATOMS: atom_id res chain seq x y z
N MET A 1 -8.07 1.36 -26.32
CA MET A 1 -8.29 1.68 -24.88
C MET A 1 -9.78 1.74 -24.49
N ALA A 2 -10.61 2.58 -25.11
CA ALA A 2 -12.00 2.82 -24.68
C ALA A 2 -12.91 1.57 -24.66
N ARG A 3 -12.73 0.62 -25.60
CA ARG A 3 -13.49 -0.64 -25.62
C ARG A 3 -13.18 -1.59 -24.45
N LEU A 4 -11.96 -1.55 -23.90
CA LEU A 4 -11.57 -2.39 -22.76
C LEU A 4 -12.15 -1.86 -21.44
N LEU A 5 -12.21 -0.53 -21.28
CA LEU A 5 -12.86 0.10 -20.13
C LEU A 5 -14.39 -0.09 -20.14
N GLY A 6 -15.00 -0.17 -21.33
CA GLY A 6 -16.43 -0.44 -21.49
C GLY A 6 -16.85 -1.85 -21.05
N ALA A 7 -15.96 -2.84 -21.17
CA ALA A 7 -16.24 -4.24 -20.83
C ALA A 7 -16.10 -4.56 -19.33
N LEU A 8 -15.49 -3.67 -18.55
CA LEU A 8 -15.25 -3.87 -17.12
C LEU A 8 -16.48 -3.45 -16.30
N PRO A 9 -16.87 -4.22 -15.27
CA PRO A 9 -17.88 -3.81 -14.31
C PRO A 9 -17.56 -2.41 -13.76
N PRO A 10 -18.56 -1.55 -13.48
CA PRO A 10 -18.36 -0.16 -13.06
C PRO A 10 -17.37 0.00 -11.91
N GLY A 11 -17.36 -0.97 -10.99
CA GLY A 11 -16.44 -1.03 -9.87
C GLY A 11 -14.97 -1.21 -10.25
N VAL A 12 -14.68 -2.04 -11.25
CA VAL A 12 -13.30 -2.29 -11.70
C VAL A 12 -12.71 -1.06 -12.40
N ARG A 13 -13.55 -0.27 -13.07
CA ARG A 13 -13.14 1.04 -13.62
C ARG A 13 -12.71 2.03 -12.55
N LEU A 14 -13.41 2.05 -11.41
CA LEU A 14 -13.08 2.90 -10.26
C LEU A 14 -11.76 2.49 -9.60
N VAL A 15 -11.52 1.18 -9.48
CA VAL A 15 -10.23 0.64 -9.01
C VAL A 15 -9.09 1.00 -9.95
N ALA A 16 -9.28 0.81 -11.26
CA ALA A 16 -8.28 1.15 -12.27
C ALA A 16 -7.98 2.67 -12.26
N GLY A 17 -9.01 3.51 -12.18
CA GLY A 17 -8.86 4.96 -12.07
C GLY A 17 -8.10 5.37 -10.81
N GLY A 18 -8.46 4.82 -9.66
CA GLY A 18 -7.78 5.10 -8.40
C GLY A 18 -6.31 4.64 -8.40
N THR A 19 -6.00 3.53 -9.06
CA THR A 19 -4.62 3.03 -9.21
C THR A 19 -3.78 3.95 -10.10
N VAL A 20 -4.36 4.45 -11.20
CA VAL A 20 -3.71 5.43 -12.08
C VAL A 20 -3.43 6.73 -11.33
N VAL A 21 -4.39 7.23 -10.54
CA VAL A 21 -4.21 8.43 -9.71
C VAL A 21 -3.15 8.19 -8.65
N LEU A 22 -3.16 7.04 -7.96
CA LEU A 22 -2.15 6.69 -6.96
C LEU A 22 -0.74 6.65 -7.56
N GLY A 23 -0.59 6.05 -8.74
CA GLY A 23 0.66 5.98 -9.48
C GLY A 23 1.14 7.35 -9.95
N ALA A 24 0.23 8.16 -10.51
CA ALA A 24 0.52 9.53 -10.93
C ALA A 24 0.95 10.41 -9.73
N SER A 25 0.24 10.34 -8.60
CA SER A 25 0.60 11.09 -7.39
C SER A 25 1.93 10.61 -6.80
N SER A 26 2.22 9.31 -6.84
CA SER A 26 3.53 8.77 -6.46
C SER A 26 4.65 9.34 -7.32
N TYR A 27 4.43 9.40 -8.63
CA TYR A 27 5.42 9.92 -9.58
C TYR A 27 5.62 11.43 -9.41
N ILE A 28 4.54 12.19 -9.25
CA ILE A 28 4.59 13.64 -9.00
C ILE A 28 5.31 13.94 -7.69
N PHE A 29 5.04 13.19 -6.62
CA PHE A 29 5.77 13.32 -5.35
C PHE A 29 7.27 13.06 -5.54
N LEU A 30 7.64 11.98 -6.26
CA LEU A 30 9.04 11.67 -6.56
C LEU A 30 9.71 12.76 -7.43
N ALA A 31 8.99 13.30 -8.41
CA ALA A 31 9.48 14.32 -9.33
C ALA A 31 9.68 15.68 -8.63
N LEU A 32 8.75 16.06 -7.75
CA LEU A 32 8.85 17.29 -6.96
C LEU A 32 9.92 17.19 -5.88
N ALA A 33 10.05 16.01 -5.26
CA ALA A 33 11.19 15.68 -4.42
C ALA A 33 12.49 15.84 -5.23
N GLY A 34 12.61 15.24 -6.42
CA GLY A 34 13.80 15.34 -7.27
C GLY A 34 14.17 16.76 -7.76
N HIS A 35 13.26 17.74 -7.69
CA HIS A 35 13.57 19.13 -8.07
C HIS A 35 14.11 19.98 -6.92
N GLY A 36 13.83 19.61 -5.67
CA GLY A 36 14.36 20.27 -4.47
C GLY A 36 15.46 19.49 -3.74
N LEU A 37 15.72 18.25 -4.18
CA LEU A 37 16.65 17.34 -3.53
C LEU A 37 17.98 17.22 -4.30
N ASP A 38 19.07 17.10 -3.56
CA ASP A 38 20.38 16.78 -4.13
C ASP A 38 20.44 15.32 -4.65
N THR A 39 21.51 14.99 -5.38
CA THR A 39 21.67 13.65 -6.00
C THR A 39 21.65 12.52 -4.98
N THR A 40 22.15 12.77 -3.76
CA THR A 40 22.16 11.81 -2.65
C THR A 40 20.76 11.52 -2.12
N GLN A 41 19.92 12.54 -2.00
CA GLN A 41 18.55 12.42 -1.55
C GLN A 41 17.66 11.69 -2.57
N VAL A 42 17.86 11.91 -3.88
CA VAL A 42 17.17 11.14 -4.94
C VAL A 42 17.51 9.65 -4.88
N ALA A 43 18.78 9.31 -4.63
CA ALA A 43 19.21 7.93 -4.45
C ALA A 43 18.55 7.29 -3.23
N GLY A 44 18.49 8.00 -2.09
CA GLY A 44 17.83 7.54 -0.88
C GLY A 44 16.34 7.24 -1.08
N VAL A 45 15.61 8.13 -1.75
CA VAL A 45 14.19 7.94 -2.09
C VAL A 45 13.97 6.75 -3.04
N SER A 46 14.85 6.58 -4.03
CA SER A 46 14.78 5.44 -4.97
C SER A 46 15.03 4.10 -4.26
N MET A 47 15.99 4.07 -3.34
CA MET A 47 16.28 2.89 -2.51
C MET A 47 15.11 2.58 -1.58
N LEU A 48 14.55 3.61 -0.93
CA LEU A 48 13.37 3.50 -0.08
C LEU A 48 12.20 2.89 -0.84
N TRP A 49 11.90 3.42 -2.03
CA TRP A 49 10.85 2.89 -2.90
C TRP A 49 11.10 1.43 -3.26
N THR A 50 12.32 1.09 -3.65
CA THR A 50 12.70 -0.28 -4.03
C THR A 50 12.52 -1.27 -2.88
N LEU A 51 12.97 -0.90 -1.67
CA LEU A 51 12.83 -1.73 -0.47
C LEU A 51 11.36 -1.91 -0.08
N VAL A 52 10.59 -0.82 -0.04
CA VAL A 52 9.16 -0.84 0.30
C VAL A 52 8.38 -1.66 -0.72
N MET A 53 8.65 -1.51 -2.02
CA MET A 53 7.96 -2.27 -3.05
C MET A 53 8.34 -3.75 -2.99
N SER A 54 9.62 -4.08 -2.84
CA SER A 54 10.06 -5.47 -2.82
C SER A 54 9.57 -6.21 -1.56
N VAL A 55 9.85 -5.65 -0.38
CA VAL A 55 9.50 -6.28 0.90
C VAL A 55 8.02 -6.13 1.18
N GLY A 56 7.49 -4.91 1.07
CA GLY A 56 6.10 -4.62 1.41
C GLY A 56 5.11 -5.35 0.51
N TYR A 57 5.25 -5.32 -0.82
CA TYR A 57 4.36 -6.11 -1.67
C TYR A 57 4.56 -7.60 -1.47
N GLY A 58 5.80 -8.08 -1.30
CA GLY A 58 6.06 -9.49 -1.04
C GLY A 58 5.32 -10.01 0.20
N LEU A 59 5.28 -9.19 1.26
CA LEU A 59 4.67 -9.58 2.54
C LEU A 59 3.14 -9.42 2.56
N PHE A 60 2.62 -8.36 1.96
CA PHE A 60 1.21 -7.96 2.13
C PHE A 60 0.31 -8.31 0.94
N SER A 61 0.86 -8.68 -0.23
CA SER A 61 0.03 -9.18 -1.33
C SER A 61 -0.68 -10.51 -0.99
N PRO A 62 -0.05 -11.48 -0.31
CA PRO A 62 -0.74 -12.71 0.10
C PRO A 62 -1.91 -12.44 1.06
N VAL A 63 -1.77 -11.46 1.96
CA VAL A 63 -2.83 -11.03 2.88
C VAL A 63 -4.06 -10.56 2.11
N GLU A 64 -3.84 -9.72 1.10
CA GLU A 64 -4.91 -9.18 0.26
C GLU A 64 -5.65 -10.30 -0.49
N LEU A 65 -4.90 -11.22 -1.10
CA LEU A 65 -5.46 -12.35 -1.84
C LEU A 65 -6.25 -13.31 -0.93
N GLU A 66 -5.69 -13.67 0.22
CA GLU A 66 -6.34 -14.59 1.16
C GLU A 66 -7.58 -13.98 1.79
N LEU A 67 -7.53 -12.69 2.14
CA LEU A 67 -8.68 -12.01 2.70
C LEU A 67 -9.83 -11.91 1.70
N ASN A 68 -9.52 -11.59 0.44
CA ASN A 68 -10.50 -11.58 -0.65
C ASN A 68 -11.18 -12.96 -0.77
N ARG A 69 -10.38 -14.03 -0.84
CA ARG A 69 -10.87 -15.41 -0.93
C ARG A 69 -11.77 -15.79 0.24
N LEU A 70 -11.34 -15.51 1.47
CA LEU A 70 -12.08 -15.86 2.69
C LEU A 70 -13.39 -15.09 2.80
N VAL A 71 -13.37 -13.80 2.51
CA VAL A 71 -14.55 -12.94 2.58
C VAL A 71 -15.56 -13.36 1.51
N ALA A 72 -15.13 -13.56 0.26
CA ALA A 72 -16.00 -14.02 -0.81
C ALA A 72 -16.62 -15.40 -0.52
N ALA A 73 -15.84 -16.35 0.01
CA ALA A 73 -16.35 -17.67 0.37
C ALA A 73 -17.41 -17.62 1.48
N ARG A 74 -17.25 -16.71 2.46
CA ARG A 74 -18.24 -16.52 3.53
C ARG A 74 -19.49 -15.80 3.04
N ASP A 75 -19.34 -14.81 2.19
CA ASP A 75 -20.45 -14.06 1.58
C ASP A 75 -21.37 -15.00 0.78
N VAL A 76 -20.79 -15.85 -0.08
CA VAL A 76 -21.54 -16.87 -0.84
C VAL A 76 -22.24 -17.88 0.09
N ALA A 77 -21.61 -18.22 1.21
CA ALA A 77 -22.20 -19.11 2.21
C ALA A 77 -23.21 -18.43 3.15
N GLY A 78 -23.56 -17.15 2.92
CA GLY A 78 -24.48 -16.38 3.76
C GLY A 78 -23.96 -16.06 5.16
N HIS A 79 -22.66 -16.26 5.40
CA HIS A 79 -22.02 -15.96 6.68
C HIS A 79 -21.43 -14.55 6.65
N GLY A 80 -21.65 -13.78 7.73
CA GLY A 80 -21.02 -12.47 7.88
C GLY A 80 -19.48 -12.53 7.78
N PRO A 81 -18.83 -11.51 7.18
CA PRO A 81 -17.39 -11.49 6.90
C PRO A 81 -16.53 -11.14 8.12
N GLY A 82 -17.14 -10.57 9.17
CA GLY A 82 -16.47 -9.97 10.33
C GLY A 82 -15.42 -10.86 11.00
N PRO A 83 -15.71 -12.14 11.32
CA PRO A 83 -14.74 -13.03 11.95
C PRO A 83 -13.50 -13.31 11.08
N ALA A 84 -13.67 -13.43 9.76
CA ALA A 84 -12.55 -13.64 8.84
C ALA A 84 -11.69 -12.39 8.73
N ILE A 85 -12.31 -11.21 8.59
CA ILE A 85 -11.62 -9.93 8.56
C ILE A 85 -10.80 -9.74 9.84
N ARG A 86 -11.40 -9.97 11.02
CA ARG A 86 -10.70 -9.82 12.30
C ARG A 86 -9.50 -10.75 12.42
N ARG A 87 -9.64 -12.00 11.99
CA ARG A 87 -8.54 -12.98 12.05
C ARG A 87 -7.36 -12.56 11.17
N VAL A 88 -7.64 -12.17 9.92
CA VAL A 88 -6.59 -11.73 9.00
C VAL A 88 -5.97 -10.43 9.48
N LEU A 89 -6.77 -9.47 9.95
CA LEU A 89 -6.28 -8.20 10.50
C LEU A 89 -5.32 -8.41 11.67
N LEU A 90 -5.65 -9.31 12.61
CA LEU A 90 -4.76 -9.64 13.72
C LEU A 90 -3.46 -10.30 13.26
N ALA A 91 -3.52 -11.21 12.29
CA ALA A 91 -2.34 -11.84 11.71
C ALA A 91 -1.45 -10.82 10.99
N THR A 92 -2.04 -9.94 10.17
CA THR A 92 -1.33 -8.86 9.49
C THR A 92 -0.71 -7.88 10.49
N ALA A 93 -1.43 -7.51 11.55
CA ALA A 93 -0.91 -6.64 12.59
C ALA A 93 0.28 -7.28 13.34
N ALA A 94 0.21 -8.57 13.63
CA ALA A 94 1.32 -9.30 14.25
C ALA A 94 2.56 -9.34 13.35
N VAL A 95 2.39 -9.69 12.07
CA VAL A 95 3.48 -9.69 11.09
C VAL A 95 4.09 -8.29 10.94
N LEU A 96 3.25 -7.27 10.80
CA LEU A 96 3.69 -5.88 10.71
C LEU A 96 4.47 -5.46 11.96
N ALA A 97 4.00 -5.81 13.17
CA ALA A 97 4.68 -5.49 14.42
C ALA A 97 6.07 -6.14 14.48
N VAL A 98 6.19 -7.42 14.07
CA VAL A 98 7.49 -8.11 14.01
C VAL A 98 8.44 -7.44 13.01
N VAL A 99 7.94 -7.08 11.83
CA VAL A 99 8.75 -6.39 10.81
C VAL A 99 9.20 -5.02 11.30
N LEU A 100 8.29 -4.22 11.87
CA LEU A 100 8.63 -2.90 12.40
C LEU A 100 9.62 -2.99 13.57
N ALA A 101 9.48 -3.98 14.45
CA ALA A 101 10.46 -4.24 15.50
C ALA A 101 11.84 -4.59 14.89
N GLY A 102 11.88 -5.44 13.87
CA GLY A 102 13.11 -5.76 13.14
C GLY A 102 13.75 -4.54 12.49
N VAL A 103 12.96 -3.70 11.82
CA VAL A 103 13.43 -2.44 11.23
C VAL A 103 13.93 -1.47 12.30
N ALA A 104 13.26 -1.37 13.44
CA ALA A 104 13.68 -0.50 14.55
C ALA A 104 15.00 -0.97 15.17
N VAL A 105 15.15 -2.27 15.43
CA VAL A 105 16.39 -2.87 15.95
C VAL A 105 17.54 -2.69 14.96
N ALA A 106 17.26 -2.86 13.67
CA ALA A 106 18.23 -2.69 12.59
C ALA A 106 18.29 -1.26 12.03
N ALA A 107 17.75 -0.24 12.72
CA ALA A 107 17.58 1.08 12.13
C ALA A 107 18.91 1.72 11.71
N ARG A 108 19.92 1.67 12.59
CA ARG A 108 21.27 2.17 12.31
C ARG A 108 21.94 1.44 11.14
N PRO A 109 22.09 0.10 11.15
CA PRO A 109 22.73 -0.59 10.03
C PRO A 109 21.96 -0.46 8.71
N ILE A 110 20.63 -0.32 8.75
CA ILE A 110 19.82 -0.04 7.55
C ILE A 110 20.13 1.37 7.04
N ALA A 111 20.13 2.37 7.92
CA ALA A 111 20.44 3.75 7.55
C ALA A 111 21.83 3.86 6.92
N ASP A 112 22.85 3.28 7.56
CA ASP A 112 24.23 3.39 7.11
C ASP A 112 24.46 2.68 5.77
N ARG A 113 23.78 1.55 5.51
CA ARG A 113 23.94 0.79 4.26
C ARG A 113 23.10 1.28 3.09
N PHE A 114 21.87 1.74 3.36
CA PHE A 114 20.87 1.99 2.31
C PHE A 114 20.48 3.46 2.18
N PHE A 115 20.69 4.27 3.21
CA PHE A 115 20.22 5.65 3.28
C PHE A 115 21.32 6.64 3.66
N SER A 116 22.59 6.28 3.46
CA SER A 116 23.75 7.13 3.75
C SER A 116 23.76 7.70 5.18
N GLY A 117 23.25 6.93 6.15
CA GLY A 117 23.15 7.30 7.56
C GLY A 117 21.85 8.02 7.96
N ASP A 118 20.93 8.25 7.03
CA ASP A 118 19.66 8.95 7.32
C ASP A 118 18.62 8.01 7.98
N ILE A 119 18.40 8.22 9.27
CA ILE A 119 17.39 7.51 10.08
C ILE A 119 15.96 7.96 9.76
N GLY A 120 15.78 9.17 9.26
CA GLY A 120 14.47 9.67 8.81
C GLY A 120 13.91 8.82 7.67
N LEU A 121 14.76 8.41 6.73
CA LEU A 121 14.35 7.50 5.64
C LEU A 121 13.97 6.10 6.15
N VAL A 122 14.60 5.62 7.23
CA VAL A 122 14.19 4.36 7.89
C VAL A 122 12.80 4.50 8.54
N ALA A 123 12.53 5.62 9.21
CA ALA A 123 11.21 5.90 9.77
C ALA A 123 10.15 6.01 8.66
N GLY A 124 10.48 6.68 7.54
CA GLY A 124 9.65 6.73 6.34
C GLY A 124 9.35 5.35 5.76
N MET A 125 10.33 4.44 5.74
CA MET A 125 10.15 3.04 5.35
C MET A 125 9.14 2.34 6.26
N GLY A 126 9.26 2.51 7.58
CA GLY A 126 8.30 1.97 8.54
C GLY A 126 6.88 2.48 8.28
N GLY A 127 6.71 3.79 8.08
CA GLY A 127 5.41 4.39 7.74
C GLY A 127 4.81 3.85 6.43
N ALA A 128 5.65 3.66 5.40
CA ALA A 128 5.21 3.11 4.12
C ALA A 128 4.75 1.65 4.23
N LEU A 129 5.43 0.84 5.06
CA LEU A 129 5.02 -0.55 5.34
C LEU A 129 3.68 -0.62 6.09
N VAL A 130 3.44 0.28 7.05
CA VAL A 130 2.14 0.41 7.72
C VAL A 130 1.05 0.74 6.70
N GLY A 131 1.29 1.73 5.83
CA GLY A 131 0.35 2.12 4.78
C GLY A 131 0.01 0.95 3.84
N LEU A 132 1.02 0.18 3.41
CA LEU A 132 0.81 -1.01 2.59
C LEU A 132 -0.02 -2.08 3.31
N ALA A 133 0.28 -2.37 4.57
CA ALA A 133 -0.47 -3.36 5.35
C ALA A 133 -1.95 -2.98 5.49
N VAL A 134 -2.23 -1.72 5.84
CA VAL A 134 -3.61 -1.19 5.95
C VAL A 134 -4.31 -1.26 4.60
N SER A 135 -3.63 -0.83 3.53
CA SER A 135 -4.19 -0.84 2.18
C SER A 135 -4.50 -2.28 1.72
N SER A 136 -3.59 -3.23 1.91
CA SER A 136 -3.81 -4.64 1.54
C SER A 136 -5.00 -5.28 2.26
N VAL A 137 -5.19 -4.99 3.56
CA VAL A 137 -6.36 -5.49 4.32
C VAL A 137 -7.65 -4.86 3.82
N ALA A 138 -7.66 -3.53 3.64
CA ALA A 138 -8.84 -2.83 3.15
C ALA A 138 -9.22 -3.30 1.74
N ARG A 139 -8.23 -3.43 0.86
CA ARG A 139 -8.40 -3.90 -0.51
C ARG A 139 -8.94 -5.33 -0.55
N GLY A 140 -8.33 -6.24 0.21
CA GLY A 140 -8.79 -7.63 0.30
C GLY A 140 -10.23 -7.75 0.80
N ALA A 141 -10.58 -7.01 1.86
CA ALA A 141 -11.94 -7.04 2.43
C ALA A 141 -12.98 -6.46 1.46
N LEU A 142 -12.68 -5.32 0.83
CA LEU A 142 -13.59 -4.65 -0.09
C LEU A 142 -13.78 -5.43 -1.40
N ALA A 143 -12.71 -6.03 -1.92
CA ALA A 143 -12.76 -6.92 -3.08
C ALA A 143 -13.60 -8.17 -2.79
N GLY A 144 -13.41 -8.79 -1.62
CA GLY A 144 -14.16 -9.99 -1.23
C GLY A 144 -15.66 -9.75 -1.03
N LEU A 145 -16.06 -8.52 -0.67
CA LEU A 145 -17.47 -8.12 -0.55
C LEU A 145 -18.09 -7.62 -1.87
N GLY A 146 -17.32 -7.59 -2.97
CA GLY A 146 -17.77 -6.98 -4.22
C GLY A 146 -18.01 -5.46 -4.14
N ARG A 147 -17.54 -4.78 -3.07
CA ARG A 147 -17.76 -3.35 -2.80
C ARG A 147 -16.74 -2.47 -3.50
N PHE A 148 -16.58 -2.68 -4.81
CA PHE A 148 -15.60 -2.01 -5.65
C PHE A 148 -15.76 -0.47 -5.71
N GLY A 149 -16.95 0.07 -5.44
CA GLY A 149 -17.17 1.52 -5.33
C GLY A 149 -16.45 2.15 -4.13
N SER A 150 -16.50 1.50 -2.97
CA SER A 150 -15.80 1.94 -1.76
C SER A 150 -14.28 1.79 -1.88
N TYR A 151 -13.83 0.74 -2.59
CA TYR A 151 -12.43 0.50 -2.94
C TYR A 151 -11.87 1.63 -3.83
N GLY A 152 -12.63 2.03 -4.84
CA GLY A 152 -12.27 3.16 -5.70
C GLY A 152 -12.19 4.48 -4.95
N LEU A 153 -13.11 4.74 -4.02
CA LEU A 153 -13.08 5.93 -3.16
C LEU A 153 -11.81 5.95 -2.29
N GLN A 154 -11.45 4.82 -1.69
CA GLN A 154 -10.23 4.71 -0.88
C GLN A 154 -8.97 5.04 -1.70
N LEU A 155 -8.85 4.50 -2.90
CA LEU A 155 -7.73 4.82 -3.79
C LEU A 155 -7.71 6.30 -4.20
N GLY A 156 -8.89 6.89 -4.44
CA GLY A 156 -9.02 8.32 -4.72
C GLY A 156 -8.56 9.19 -3.56
N VAL A 157 -8.88 8.83 -2.32
CA VAL A 157 -8.44 9.54 -1.11
C VAL A 157 -6.92 9.41 -0.93
N ASP A 158 -6.35 8.21 -1.07
CA ASP A 158 -4.88 8.01 -1.00
C ASP A 158 -4.15 8.85 -2.06
N GLY A 159 -4.68 8.87 -3.29
CA GLY A 159 -4.13 9.67 -4.38
C GLY A 159 -4.24 11.18 -4.13
N GLY A 160 -5.36 11.64 -3.56
CA GLY A 160 -5.60 13.04 -3.19
C GLY A 160 -4.72 13.52 -2.04
N LEU A 161 -4.53 12.71 -1.00
CA LEU A 161 -3.65 13.02 0.13
C LEU A 161 -2.22 13.25 -0.31
N ARG A 162 -1.71 12.44 -1.24
CA ARG A 162 -0.36 12.60 -1.81
C ARG A 162 -0.18 13.92 -2.58
N ILE A 163 -1.24 14.43 -3.22
CA ILE A 163 -1.20 15.71 -3.94
C ILE A 163 -1.31 16.88 -2.94
N GLY A 164 -2.15 16.75 -1.90
CA GLY A 164 -2.34 17.79 -0.89
C GLY A 164 -1.14 18.00 0.05
N LEU A 165 -0.30 16.98 0.23
CA LEU A 165 0.93 17.04 1.02
C LEU A 165 2.11 17.71 0.29
N VAL A 166 1.99 17.96 -1.02
CA VAL A 166 2.94 18.78 -1.76
C VAL A 166 2.46 20.23 -1.72
N ARG A 167 2.83 20.93 -0.63
CA ARG A 167 2.83 22.39 -0.55
C ARG A 167 4.12 22.86 0.05
#